data_AF-A0A7C5Y697-F1
#
_entry.id   AF-A0A7C5Y697-F1
#
_cell.length_a   1.000
_cell.length_b   1.000
_cell.length_c   1.000
_cell.angle_alpha   90.00
_cell.angle_beta   90.00
_cell.angle_gamma   90.00
#
_symmetry.space_group_name_H-M   'P 1'
#
loop_
_entity.id
_entity.type
_entity.pdbx_description
1 polymer ?
#
loop_
_entity_poly.entity_id
_entity_poly.type
_entity_poly.pdbx_seq_one_letter_code
_entity_poly.pdbx_strand_id
1 'polypeptide(L)'
;MVRGFRDRDFIESIEGLIFCVIGNVHPKGRVISYLKYAPNFQSNIRVKWSRNGVSYGRILPHYSAMGVMETINFLKANYPQYLIYDDNRSMEFTEVPIDRIKFHYKPELRLKELMNSPMDSLESMVKNIVLE
;
A
#
# COMPACT_ATOMS: atom_id res chain seq x y z
N MET A 1 -7.99 -22.90 1.05
CA MET A 1 -7.12 -22.01 0.23
C MET A 1 -6.88 -20.73 1.00
N VAL A 2 -5.64 -20.24 1.03
CA VAL A 2 -5.34 -18.91 1.59
C VAL A 2 -5.88 -17.86 0.63
N ARG A 3 -6.65 -16.89 1.12
CA ARG A 3 -7.14 -15.76 0.32
C ARG A 3 -5.95 -14.95 -0.22
N GLY A 4 -5.84 -14.89 -1.55
CA GLY A 4 -4.78 -14.17 -2.29
C GLY A 4 -4.87 -12.65 -2.17
N PHE A 5 -4.17 -11.90 -3.01
CA PHE A 5 -4.21 -10.43 -3.00
C PHE A 5 -5.45 -9.92 -3.75
N ARG A 6 -6.11 -8.90 -3.21
CA ARG A 6 -7.31 -8.29 -3.78
C ARG A 6 -7.10 -6.79 -3.96
N ASP A 7 -7.87 -6.22 -4.87
CA ASP A 7 -7.87 -4.80 -5.12
C ASP A 7 -8.09 -4.03 -3.80
N ARG A 8 -7.33 -2.95 -3.62
CA ARG A 8 -7.36 -2.10 -2.42
C ARG A 8 -6.89 -2.73 -1.10
N ASP A 9 -6.33 -3.93 -1.13
CA ASP A 9 -5.47 -4.34 -0.03
C ASP A 9 -4.25 -3.43 0.10
N PHE A 10 -3.61 -3.51 1.27
CA PHE A 10 -2.30 -2.91 1.48
C PHE A 10 -1.26 -3.98 1.74
N ILE A 11 -0.06 -3.79 1.20
CA ILE A 11 1.10 -4.63 1.48
C ILE A 11 2.24 -3.75 1.97
N GLU A 12 2.93 -4.20 3.00
CA GLU A 12 4.18 -3.60 3.47
C GLU A 12 5.34 -4.48 3.02
N SER A 13 6.31 -3.83 2.37
CA SER A 13 7.58 -4.46 2.01
C SER A 13 8.52 -4.59 3.22
N ILE A 14 9.59 -5.37 3.07
CA ILE A 14 10.63 -5.49 4.11
C ILE A 14 11.36 -4.18 4.41
N GLU A 15 11.39 -3.22 3.48
CA GLU A 15 11.92 -1.86 3.69
C GLU A 15 10.92 -0.92 4.37
N GLY A 16 9.69 -1.38 4.63
CA GLY A 16 8.64 -0.57 5.25
C GLY A 16 7.85 0.29 4.27
N LEU A 17 8.07 0.18 2.95
CA LEU A 17 7.22 0.84 1.96
C LEU A 17 5.82 0.21 1.99
N ILE A 18 4.79 1.05 1.89
CA ILE A 18 3.39 0.62 1.88
C ILE A 18 2.79 0.84 0.50
N PHE A 19 2.38 -0.26 -0.11
CA PHE A 19 1.77 -0.29 -1.42
C PHE A 19 0.28 -0.62 -1.32
N CYS A 20 -0.51 -0.06 -2.23
CA CYS A 20 -1.91 -0.45 -2.42
C CYS A 20 -2.01 -1.37 -3.62
N VAL A 21 -2.62 -2.54 -3.44
CA VAL A 21 -2.82 -3.54 -4.48
C VAL A 21 -3.79 -3.03 -5.55
N ILE A 22 -3.45 -3.29 -6.82
CA ILE A 22 -4.27 -2.96 -7.99
C ILE A 22 -4.83 -4.26 -8.60
N GLY A 23 -6.15 -4.35 -8.66
CA GLY A 23 -6.85 -5.49 -9.24
C GLY A 23 -6.75 -6.77 -8.40
N ASN A 24 -7.35 -7.85 -8.92
CA ASN A 24 -7.42 -9.16 -8.24
C ASN A 24 -6.58 -10.25 -8.93
N VAL A 25 -5.88 -9.90 -10.01
CA VAL A 25 -5.10 -10.82 -10.84
C VAL A 25 -3.68 -10.29 -10.89
N HIS A 26 -2.73 -11.17 -10.56
CA HIS A 26 -1.32 -10.82 -10.46
C HIS A 26 -0.45 -11.87 -11.16
N PRO A 27 0.72 -11.48 -11.69
CA PRO A 27 1.68 -12.42 -12.23
C PRO A 27 2.21 -13.35 -11.12
N LYS A 28 2.73 -14.51 -11.54
CA LYS A 28 3.23 -15.52 -10.60
C LYS A 28 4.37 -14.93 -9.76
N GLY A 29 4.22 -14.99 -8.43
CA GLY A 29 5.27 -14.58 -7.49
C GLY A 29 5.36 -13.08 -7.21
N ARG A 30 4.49 -12.24 -7.79
CA ARG A 30 4.51 -10.79 -7.60
C ARG A 30 3.11 -10.22 -7.44
N VAL A 31 3.01 -9.00 -6.92
CA VAL A 31 1.73 -8.31 -6.68
C VAL A 31 1.76 -6.93 -7.33
N ILE A 32 0.88 -6.71 -8.29
CA ILE A 32 0.73 -5.40 -8.96
C ILE A 32 0.15 -4.41 -7.95
N SER A 33 0.80 -3.27 -7.78
CA SER A 33 0.44 -2.28 -6.77
C SER A 33 0.94 -0.89 -7.16
N TYR A 34 0.60 0.13 -6.36
CA TYR A 34 1.27 1.44 -6.42
C TYR A 34 1.79 1.82 -5.05
N LEU A 35 2.91 2.54 -5.01
CA LEU A 35 3.49 3.04 -3.76
C LEU A 35 2.63 4.17 -3.19
N LYS A 36 2.14 4.02 -1.96
CA LYS A 36 1.29 5.03 -1.30
C LYS A 36 2.01 5.76 -0.18
N TYR A 37 2.76 5.03 0.66
CA TYR A 37 3.56 5.63 1.72
C TYR A 37 4.98 5.08 1.75
N ALA A 38 5.92 5.94 2.09
CA ALA A 38 7.32 5.59 2.30
C ALA A 38 7.80 6.10 3.67
N PRO A 39 8.61 5.30 4.40
CA PRO A 39 9.14 5.71 5.69
C PRO A 39 10.09 6.90 5.50
N ASN A 40 10.00 7.88 6.41
CA ASN A 40 10.80 9.11 6.43
C ASN A 40 10.73 9.94 5.14
N PHE A 41 9.73 9.71 4.28
CA PHE A 41 9.53 10.51 3.08
C PHE A 41 8.91 11.86 3.45
N GLN A 42 9.48 12.94 2.93
CA GLN A 42 8.93 14.28 3.10
C GLN A 42 7.84 14.52 2.06
N SER A 43 6.58 14.40 2.49
CA SER A 43 5.42 14.69 1.63
C SER A 43 5.22 16.20 1.48
N ASN A 44 4.74 16.63 0.32
CA ASN A 44 4.28 18.00 0.06
C ASN A 44 2.95 18.32 0.76
N ILE A 45 2.26 17.31 1.29
CA ILE A 45 1.07 17.47 2.12
C ILE A 45 1.39 17.14 3.59
N ARG A 46 0.58 17.69 4.50
CA ARG A 46 0.69 17.34 5.92
C ARG A 46 0.29 15.87 6.13
N VAL A 47 1.21 15.07 6.65
CA VAL A 47 0.93 13.71 7.12
C VAL A 47 1.20 13.64 8.62
N LYS A 48 0.19 13.23 9.40
CA LYS A 48 0.23 13.27 10.87
C LYS A 48 0.47 11.92 11.55
N TRP A 49 0.77 10.87 10.78
CA TRP A 49 0.88 9.53 11.34
C TRP A 49 2.31 8.99 11.28
N SER A 50 2.66 8.27 12.34
CA SER A 50 3.92 7.57 12.51
C SER A 50 3.66 6.22 13.16
N ARG A 51 4.62 5.31 13.05
CA ARG A 51 4.57 4.01 13.72
C ARG A 51 5.95 3.73 14.31
N ASN A 52 6.01 3.51 15.63
CA ASN A 52 7.24 3.29 16.38
C ASN A 52 8.29 4.38 16.12
N GLY A 53 7.87 5.65 16.12
CA GLY A 53 8.74 6.80 15.87
C GLY A 53 9.09 7.06 14.39
N VAL A 54 8.75 6.16 13.47
CA VAL A 54 8.98 6.34 12.03
C VAL A 54 7.79 7.07 11.40
N SER A 55 8.04 8.22 10.78
CA SER A 55 7.02 8.95 10.03
C SER A 55 6.82 8.31 8.65
N TYR A 56 5.58 8.31 8.14
CA TYR A 56 5.26 7.74 6.84
C TYR A 56 4.74 8.83 5.92
N GLY A 57 5.59 9.29 5.00
CA GLY A 57 5.22 10.29 4.02
C GLY A 57 4.29 9.72 2.95
N ARG A 58 3.26 10.47 2.58
CA ARG A 58 2.40 10.12 1.44
C ARG A 58 3.07 10.58 0.15
N ILE A 59 3.57 9.63 -0.63
CA ILE A 59 4.26 9.93 -1.89
C ILE A 59 3.29 10.15 -3.06
N LEU A 60 2.10 9.54 -3.01
CA LEU A 60 1.03 9.74 -4.01
C LEU A 60 -0.20 10.41 -3.39
N PRO A 61 -0.18 11.75 -3.19
CA PRO A 61 -1.28 12.47 -2.55
C PRO A 61 -2.52 12.62 -3.46
N HIS A 62 -2.33 12.85 -4.76
CA HIS A 62 -3.38 13.28 -5.68
C HIS A 62 -3.73 12.29 -6.79
N TYR A 63 -3.13 11.09 -6.81
CA TYR A 63 -3.39 10.02 -7.81
C TYR A 63 -3.39 10.48 -9.28
N SER A 64 -2.71 11.59 -9.60
CA SER A 64 -2.56 12.09 -10.96
C SER A 64 -1.53 11.24 -11.71
N ALA A 65 -1.60 11.23 -13.05
CA ALA A 65 -0.60 10.57 -13.88
C ALA A 65 0.82 11.08 -13.56
N MET A 66 0.98 12.39 -13.34
CA MET A 66 2.24 13.00 -12.91
C MET A 66 2.71 12.44 -11.55
N GLY A 67 1.82 12.37 -10.55
CA GLY A 67 2.18 11.82 -9.25
C GLY A 67 2.55 10.34 -9.33
N VAL A 68 1.87 9.55 -10.18
CA VAL A 68 2.26 8.15 -10.42
C VAL A 68 3.67 8.09 -11.02
N MET A 69 3.98 8.93 -12.00
CA MET A 69 5.32 9.00 -12.61
C MET A 69 6.39 9.38 -11.57
N GLU A 70 6.10 10.31 -10.66
CA GLU A 70 7.00 10.63 -9.54
C GLU A 70 7.25 9.43 -8.64
N THR A 71 6.23 8.62 -8.34
CA THR A 71 6.41 7.38 -7.58
C THR A 71 7.29 6.36 -8.31
N ILE A 72 7.14 6.24 -9.64
CA ILE A 72 7.98 5.37 -10.47
C ILE A 72 9.43 5.86 -10.44
N ASN A 73 9.67 7.16 -10.64
CA ASN A 73 11.03 7.73 -10.57
C ASN A 73 11.68 7.51 -9.21
N PHE A 74 10.92 7.68 -8.12
CA PHE A 74 11.39 7.39 -6.77
C PHE A 74 11.77 5.91 -6.61
N LEU A 75 10.93 4.98 -7.07
CA LEU A 75 11.22 3.55 -7.03
C LEU A 75 12.42 3.20 -7.91
N LYS A 76 12.55 3.81 -9.08
CA LYS A 76 13.68 3.57 -10.00
C LYS A 76 15.02 3.94 -9.37
N ALA A 77 15.06 5.05 -8.64
CA ALA A 77 16.27 5.53 -7.98
C ALA A 77 16.63 4.74 -6.71
N ASN A 78 15.65 4.24 -5.96
CA ASN A 78 15.88 3.70 -4.61
C ASN A 78 15.58 2.20 -4.47
N TYR A 79 14.63 1.68 -5.23
CA TYR A 79 14.10 0.31 -5.13
C TYR A 79 13.75 -0.28 -6.51
N PRO A 80 14.70 -0.32 -7.46
CA PRO A 80 14.42 -0.73 -8.84
C PRO A 80 13.87 -2.16 -8.96
N GLN A 81 14.09 -3.03 -7.96
CA GLN A 81 13.53 -4.37 -7.91
C GLN A 81 11.98 -4.43 -7.92
N TYR A 82 11.33 -3.32 -7.59
CA TYR A 82 9.87 -3.19 -7.61
C TYR A 82 9.30 -2.73 -8.95
N LEU A 83 10.14 -2.38 -9.93
CA LEU A 83 9.69 -1.97 -11.25
C LEU A 83 9.89 -3.11 -12.26
N ILE A 84 8.83 -3.43 -13.00
CA ILE A 84 8.83 -4.42 -14.08
C ILE A 84 8.31 -3.76 -15.34
N TYR A 85 9.05 -3.89 -16.43
CA TYR A 85 8.57 -3.47 -17.73
C TYR A 85 7.66 -4.57 -18.30
N ASP A 86 6.42 -4.23 -18.64
CA ASP A 86 5.50 -5.12 -19.34
C ASP A 86 5.54 -4.82 -20.84
N ASP A 87 6.12 -5.72 -21.62
CA ASP A 87 6.26 -5.57 -23.07
C ASP A 87 4.90 -5.41 -23.78
N ASN A 88 3.85 -6.10 -23.30
CA ASN A 88 2.53 -6.08 -23.94
C ASN A 88 1.85 -4.72 -23.79
N ARG A 89 2.14 -4.02 -22.70
CA ARG A 89 1.57 -2.71 -22.38
C ARG A 89 2.56 -1.56 -22.64
N SER A 90 3.80 -1.91 -22.96
CA SER A 90 4.92 -0.99 -23.19
C SER A 90 5.09 0.04 -22.06
N MET A 91 4.92 -0.39 -20.80
CA MET A 91 5.02 0.49 -19.63
C MET A 91 5.61 -0.22 -18.40
N GLU A 92 6.23 0.55 -17.51
CA GLU A 92 6.73 0.08 -16.21
C GLU A 92 5.56 -0.03 -15.19
N PHE A 93 5.42 -1.21 -14.59
CA PHE A 93 4.52 -1.47 -13.47
C PHE A 93 5.30 -1.57 -12.17
N THR A 94 4.67 -1.09 -11.10
CA THR A 94 5.12 -1.39 -9.74
C THR A 94 4.57 -2.75 -9.32
N GLU A 95 5.46 -3.72 -9.18
CA GLU A 95 5.15 -5.07 -8.77
C GLU A 95 6.01 -5.47 -7.58
N VAL A 96 5.41 -5.89 -6.47
CA VAL A 96 6.14 -6.30 -5.27
C VAL A 96 6.31 -7.83 -5.26
N PRO A 97 7.54 -8.36 -5.27
CA PRO A 97 7.80 -9.79 -5.07
C PRO A 97 7.22 -10.30 -3.75
N ILE A 98 6.59 -11.48 -3.77
CA ILE A 98 5.93 -12.05 -2.58
C ILE A 98 6.92 -12.27 -1.43
N ASP A 99 8.17 -12.67 -1.73
CA ASP A 99 9.24 -12.87 -0.76
C ASP A 99 9.75 -11.57 -0.11
N ARG A 100 9.40 -10.42 -0.67
CA ARG A 100 9.68 -9.09 -0.10
C ARG A 100 8.49 -8.47 0.62
N ILE A 101 7.35 -9.14 0.65
CA ILE A 101 6.18 -8.69 1.41
C ILE A 101 6.36 -9.12 2.87
N LYS A 102 6.58 -8.14 3.74
CA LYS A 102 6.64 -8.33 5.20
C LYS A 102 5.25 -8.54 5.79
N PHE A 103 4.26 -7.79 5.31
CA PHE A 103 2.90 -7.87 5.85
C PHE A 103 1.84 -7.61 4.78
N HIS A 104 0.72 -8.35 4.85
CA HIS A 104 -0.46 -8.17 4.00
C HIS A 104 -1.64 -7.69 4.84
N TYR A 105 -1.94 -6.40 4.75
CA TYR A 105 -3.09 -5.77 5.40
C TYR A 105 -4.36 -6.08 4.62
N LYS A 106 -5.24 -6.83 5.27
CA LYS A 106 -6.54 -7.24 4.75
C LYS A 106 -7.63 -6.45 5.46
N PRO A 107 -8.45 -5.65 4.74
CA PRO A 107 -9.51 -4.86 5.35
C PRO A 107 -10.46 -5.68 6.22
N GLU A 108 -10.78 -6.92 5.80
CA GLU A 108 -11.68 -7.79 6.55
C GLU A 108 -11.13 -8.22 7.92
N LEU A 109 -9.80 -8.33 8.06
CA LEU A 109 -9.17 -8.68 9.34
C LEU A 109 -9.18 -7.47 10.27
N ARG A 110 -8.79 -6.30 9.77
CA ARG A 110 -8.83 -5.07 10.55
C ARG A 110 -10.26 -4.75 10.99
N LEU A 111 -11.24 -4.90 10.11
CA LEU A 111 -12.65 -4.70 10.45
C LEU A 111 -13.09 -5.63 11.59
N LYS A 112 -12.75 -6.92 11.54
CA LYS A 112 -13.08 -7.86 12.62
C LYS A 112 -12.48 -7.44 13.96
N GLU A 113 -11.24 -6.96 13.97
CA GLU A 113 -10.59 -6.43 15.18
C GLU A 113 -11.33 -5.20 15.72
N LEU A 114 -11.70 -4.26 14.84
CA LEU A 114 -12.47 -3.05 15.21
C LEU A 114 -13.84 -3.39 15.81
N MET A 115 -14.54 -4.38 15.23
CA MET A 115 -15.84 -4.82 15.75
C MET A 115 -15.73 -5.41 17.16
N ASN A 116 -14.61 -6.09 17.46
CA ASN A 116 -14.39 -6.72 18.75
C ASN A 116 -13.92 -5.72 19.82
N SER A 117 -12.94 -4.87 19.49
CA SER A 117 -12.27 -3.99 20.46
C SER A 117 -11.83 -2.67 19.81
N PRO A 118 -12.73 -1.71 19.58
CA PRO A 118 -12.36 -0.39 19.10
C PRO A 118 -11.54 0.33 20.18
N MET A 119 -10.45 1.00 19.77
CA MET A 119 -9.50 1.61 20.72
C MET A 119 -9.60 3.14 20.79
N ASP A 120 -10.31 3.78 19.85
CA ASP A 120 -10.51 5.22 19.82
C ASP A 120 -11.90 5.62 19.30
N SER A 121 -12.16 6.93 19.26
CA SER A 121 -13.44 7.48 18.81
C SER A 121 -13.72 7.24 17.32
N LEU A 122 -12.69 7.20 16.48
CA LEU A 122 -12.85 6.93 15.04
C LEU A 122 -13.16 5.45 14.82
N GLU A 123 -12.48 4.56 15.53
CA GLU A 123 -12.73 3.12 15.50
C GLU A 123 -14.14 2.78 16.02
N SER A 124 -14.57 3.45 17.08
CA SER A 124 -15.94 3.32 17.61
C SER A 124 -16.98 3.80 16.60
N MET A 125 -16.69 4.89 15.89
CA MET A 125 -17.55 5.38 14.81
C MET A 125 -17.66 4.36 13.66
N VAL A 126 -16.56 3.73 13.25
CA VAL A 126 -16.59 2.66 12.23
C VAL A 126 -17.48 1.50 12.67
N LYS A 127 -17.36 1.06 13.94
CA LYS A 127 -18.21 -0.01 14.48
C LYS A 127 -19.69 0.34 14.40
N ASN A 128 -20.06 1.58 14.73
CA ASN A 128 -21.45 2.03 14.66
C ASN A 128 -21.98 2.04 13.22
N ILE A 129 -21.22 2.58 12.26
CA ILE A 129 -21.60 2.62 10.83
C ILE A 129 -21.87 1.22 10.26
N VAL A 130 -21.15 0.20 10.75
CA VAL A 130 -21.28 -1.18 10.26
C VAL A 130 -22.51 -1.90 10.85
N LEU A 131 -23.01 -1.44 12.00
CA LEU A 131 -24.17 -2.04 12.69
C LEU A 131 -25.51 -1.40 12.29
N GLU A 132 -25.48 -0.20 11.69
CA GLU A 132 -26.64 0.46 11.07
C GLU A 132 -27.05 -0.26 9.76
#